data_AF-A0A1V9YZL3-F1
#
_entry.id   AF-A0A1V9YZL3-F1
#
_cell.length_a   1.000
_cell.length_b   1.000
_cell.length_c   1.000
_cell.angle_alpha   90.00
_cell.angle_beta   90.00
_cell.angle_gamma   90.00
#
_symmetry.space_group_name_H-M   'P 1'
#
loop_
_entity.id
_entity.type
_entity.pdbx_description
1 polymer ?
#
loop_
_entity_poly.entity_id
_entity_poly.type
_entity_poly.pdbx_seq_one_letter_code
_entity_poly.pdbx_strand_id
1 'polypeptide(L)'
;MGKQAETVYRDKRGRKLDMLMEMERQREIQEGKRKREAVEEYEWGTGKVRKEELKNQRQQLEDIKDKTFARYQDDEELNEHLRSRRRNFDPMESSLFKDDVVEVLKKASSKKKKQKPRYTGPPAPPNRFNIPPGYRWNGVVYGNNWEEKVLLRQNKSQADKADAYQWATADM
;
A
#
# COMPACT_ATOMS: atom_id res chain seq x y z
N MET A 1 61.79 20.46 -36.04
CA MET A 1 60.42 19.98 -36.22
C MET A 1 59.97 19.34 -34.92
N GLY A 2 58.87 19.77 -34.27
CA GLY A 2 58.26 19.01 -33.17
C GLY A 2 57.83 19.72 -31.89
N LYS A 3 57.86 21.06 -31.78
CA LYS A 3 57.46 21.77 -30.54
C LYS A 3 55.94 21.79 -30.25
N GLN A 4 55.10 21.17 -31.09
CA GLN A 4 53.62 21.21 -31.02
C GLN A 4 52.94 19.86 -31.32
N ALA A 5 53.61 18.73 -31.08
CA ALA A 5 52.99 17.42 -31.30
C ALA A 5 52.05 17.04 -30.12
N GLU A 6 50.77 16.83 -30.40
CA GLU A 6 49.79 16.40 -29.39
C GLU A 6 50.09 14.98 -28.86
N THR A 7 49.97 14.80 -27.55
CA THR A 7 50.23 13.50 -26.90
C THR A 7 49.02 12.59 -27.06
N VAL A 8 49.17 11.51 -27.84
CA VAL A 8 48.11 10.53 -28.10
C VAL A 8 48.19 9.37 -27.10
N TYR A 9 47.22 9.29 -26.20
CA TYR A 9 47.08 8.16 -25.29
C TYR A 9 46.46 6.95 -26.00
N ARG A 10 46.95 5.74 -25.71
CA ARG A 10 46.50 4.47 -26.32
C ARG A 10 46.30 3.39 -25.26
N ASP A 11 45.33 2.51 -25.49
CA ASP A 11 45.02 1.38 -24.61
C ASP A 11 46.05 0.24 -24.79
N LYS A 12 46.08 -0.76 -23.89
CA LYS A 12 46.97 -1.95 -23.98
C LYS A 12 46.83 -2.75 -25.28
N ARG A 13 45.73 -2.53 -26.02
CA ARG A 13 45.44 -3.10 -27.36
C ARG A 13 45.75 -2.15 -28.53
N GLY A 14 46.38 -0.99 -28.28
CA GLY A 14 46.84 -0.04 -29.30
C GLY A 14 45.80 0.95 -29.85
N ARG A 15 44.55 0.87 -29.42
CA ARG A 15 43.47 1.81 -29.82
C ARG A 15 43.69 3.18 -29.19
N LYS A 16 43.49 4.26 -29.97
CA LYS A 16 43.56 5.64 -29.45
C LYS A 16 42.46 5.83 -28.40
N LEU A 17 42.85 6.23 -27.19
CA LEU A 17 41.95 6.58 -26.10
C LEU A 17 41.61 8.06 -26.28
N ASP A 18 40.40 8.31 -26.77
CA ASP A 18 39.86 9.66 -26.77
C ASP A 18 39.48 10.01 -25.31
N MET A 19 40.27 10.85 -24.65
CA MET A 19 40.12 11.13 -23.21
C MET A 19 38.72 11.62 -22.86
N LEU A 20 38.05 12.31 -23.79
CA LEU A 20 36.69 12.79 -23.62
C LEU A 20 35.69 11.62 -23.57
N MET A 21 35.83 10.65 -24.47
CA MET A 21 34.93 9.51 -24.64
C MET A 21 35.01 8.53 -23.46
N GLU A 22 36.22 8.31 -22.91
CA GLU A 22 36.38 7.47 -21.72
C GLU A 22 35.88 8.20 -20.45
N MET A 23 36.06 9.52 -20.35
CA MET A 23 35.46 10.31 -19.26
C MET A 23 33.92 10.28 -19.31
N GLU A 24 33.31 10.42 -20.48
CA GLU A 24 31.86 10.28 -20.64
C GLU A 24 31.39 8.89 -20.23
N ARG A 25 32.05 7.83 -20.70
CA ARG A 25 31.71 6.46 -20.33
C ARG A 25 31.81 6.21 -18.82
N GLN A 26 32.84 6.74 -18.17
CA GLN A 26 32.96 6.63 -16.71
C GLN A 26 31.89 7.44 -15.98
N ARG A 27 31.54 8.65 -16.47
CA ARG A 27 30.43 9.44 -15.93
C ARG A 27 29.11 8.70 -16.06
N GLU A 28 28.81 8.10 -17.21
CA GLU A 28 27.59 7.30 -17.43
C GLU A 28 27.52 6.10 -16.47
N ILE A 29 28.64 5.39 -16.26
CA ILE A 29 28.69 4.27 -15.32
C ILE A 29 28.45 4.75 -13.88
N GLN A 30 29.09 5.85 -13.47
CA GLN A 30 28.93 6.42 -12.13
C GLN A 30 27.54 6.99 -11.90
N GLU A 31 26.97 7.68 -12.89
CA GLU A 31 25.58 8.12 -12.85
C GLU A 31 24.61 6.94 -12.82
N GLY A 32 24.87 5.88 -13.58
CA GLY A 32 24.06 4.66 -13.56
C GLY A 32 24.08 3.99 -12.19
N LYS A 33 25.23 3.94 -11.52
CA LYS A 33 25.37 3.45 -10.14
C LYS A 33 24.60 4.33 -9.16
N ARG A 34 24.83 5.65 -9.19
CA ARG A 34 24.11 6.62 -8.35
C ARG A 34 22.59 6.53 -8.51
N LYS A 35 22.10 6.39 -9.75
CA LYS A 35 20.67 6.25 -10.05
C LYS A 35 20.11 4.94 -9.46
N ARG A 36 20.85 3.84 -9.53
CA ARG A 36 20.44 2.56 -8.92
C ARG A 36 20.42 2.63 -7.40
N GLU A 37 21.48 3.15 -6.79
CA GLU A 37 21.58 3.34 -5.35
C GLU A 37 20.43 4.22 -4.83
N ALA A 38 20.13 5.33 -5.52
CA ALA A 38 19.01 6.19 -5.16
C ALA A 38 17.64 5.49 -5.23
N VAL A 39 17.44 4.61 -6.22
CA VAL A 39 16.20 3.80 -6.33
C VAL A 39 16.14 2.76 -5.20
N GLU A 40 17.24 2.08 -4.91
CA GLU A 40 17.32 1.09 -3.83
C GLU A 40 17.07 1.72 -2.46
N GLU A 41 17.66 2.89 -2.19
CA GLU A 41 17.43 3.66 -0.97
C GLU A 41 15.97 4.10 -0.84
N TYR A 42 15.40 4.64 -1.93
CA TYR A 42 13.99 5.03 -1.96
C TYR A 42 13.06 3.83 -1.72
N GLU A 43 13.36 2.70 -2.37
CA GLU A 43 12.61 1.47 -2.19
C GLU A 43 12.75 0.93 -0.76
N TRP A 44 13.93 1.00 -0.17
CA TRP A 44 14.17 0.55 1.21
C TRP A 44 13.43 1.44 2.22
N GLY A 45 13.42 2.75 2.01
CA GLY A 45 12.70 3.71 2.84
C GLY A 45 11.17 3.65 2.70
N THR A 46 10.66 3.03 1.63
CA THR A 46 9.22 2.95 1.37
C THR A 46 8.58 1.75 2.07
N GLY A 47 7.55 2.01 2.87
CA GLY A 47 6.79 0.97 3.57
C GLY A 47 6.15 -0.07 2.63
N LYS A 48 6.17 -1.34 3.03
CA LYS A 48 5.63 -2.47 2.25
C LYS A 48 4.18 -2.27 1.81
N VAL A 49 3.33 -1.76 2.70
CA VAL A 49 1.90 -1.51 2.42
C VAL A 49 1.74 -0.50 1.28
N ARG A 50 2.54 0.56 1.26
CA ARG A 50 2.48 1.57 0.21
C ARG A 50 2.88 1.01 -1.16
N LYS A 51 3.88 0.13 -1.20
CA LYS A 51 4.27 -0.56 -2.44
C LYS A 51 3.17 -1.48 -2.95
N GLU A 52 2.53 -2.22 -2.05
CA GLU A 52 1.40 -3.11 -2.38
C GLU A 52 0.19 -2.32 -2.87
N GLU A 53 -0.14 -1.19 -2.23
CA GLU A 53 -1.19 -0.27 -2.67
C GLU A 53 -0.91 0.27 -4.08
N LEU A 54 0.30 0.77 -4.35
CA LEU A 54 0.67 1.27 -5.67
C LEU A 54 0.57 0.19 -6.75
N LYS A 55 0.98 -1.03 -6.42
CA LYS A 55 0.84 -2.17 -7.33
C LYS A 55 -0.62 -2.50 -7.60
N ASN A 56 -1.45 -2.58 -6.55
CA ASN A 56 -2.88 -2.86 -6.69
C ASN A 56 -3.59 -1.74 -7.47
N GLN A 57 -3.24 -0.47 -7.23
CA GLN A 57 -3.78 0.66 -7.98
C GLN A 57 -3.43 0.58 -9.47
N ARG A 58 -2.19 0.21 -9.82
CA ARG A 58 -1.82 0.00 -11.23
C ARG A 58 -2.63 -1.11 -11.88
N GLN A 59 -2.79 -2.24 -11.21
CA GLN A 59 -3.63 -3.34 -11.70
C GLN A 59 -5.09 -2.89 -11.87
N GLN A 60 -5.64 -2.19 -10.89
CA GLN A 60 -7.00 -1.64 -10.99
C GLN A 60 -7.15 -0.67 -12.16
N LEU A 61 -6.14 0.16 -12.46
CA LEU A 61 -6.18 1.06 -13.61
C LEU A 61 -6.14 0.30 -14.94
N GLU A 62 -5.35 -0.79 -15.02
CA GLU A 62 -5.34 -1.69 -16.18
C GLU A 62 -6.72 -2.36 -16.35
N ASP A 63 -7.29 -2.90 -15.27
CA ASP A 63 -8.62 -3.53 -15.29
C ASP A 63 -9.73 -2.54 -15.67
N ILE A 64 -9.64 -1.28 -15.21
CA ILE A 64 -10.64 -0.23 -15.52
C ILE A 64 -10.52 0.22 -16.96
N LYS A 65 -9.32 0.19 -17.56
CA LYS A 65 -9.10 0.61 -18.94
C LYS A 65 -9.97 -0.16 -19.92
N ASP A 66 -10.21 -1.44 -19.65
CA ASP A 66 -11.00 -2.33 -20.51
C ASP A 66 -12.51 -2.30 -20.17
N LYS A 67 -12.91 -1.60 -19.10
CA LYS A 67 -14.31 -1.54 -18.61
C LYS A 67 -15.07 -0.36 -19.21
N THR A 68 -16.39 -0.50 -19.27
CA THR A 68 -17.28 0.60 -19.67
C THR A 68 -17.33 1.70 -18.61
N PHE A 69 -17.57 2.93 -19.04
CA PHE A 69 -17.63 4.10 -18.15
C PHE A 69 -18.73 3.99 -17.08
N ALA A 70 -19.93 3.55 -17.48
CA ALA A 70 -21.05 3.34 -16.58
C ALA A 70 -21.16 1.86 -16.19
N ARG A 71 -21.53 1.60 -14.92
CA ARG A 71 -21.91 0.28 -14.43
C ARG A 71 -23.43 0.17 -14.44
N TYR A 72 -23.96 -0.94 -14.95
CA TYR A 72 -25.39 -1.23 -14.99
C TYR A 72 -25.75 -2.33 -14.00
N GLN A 73 -27.05 -2.56 -13.81
CA GLN A 73 -27.56 -3.63 -12.94
C GLN A 73 -27.10 -5.03 -13.39
N ASP A 74 -26.85 -5.21 -14.68
CA ASP A 74 -26.45 -6.49 -15.28
C ASP A 74 -24.92 -6.73 -15.27
N ASP A 75 -24.14 -5.84 -14.65
CA ASP A 75 -22.68 -6.00 -14.53
C ASP A 75 -22.34 -7.26 -13.72
N GLU A 76 -21.75 -8.25 -14.40
CA GLU A 76 -21.46 -9.57 -13.83
C GLU A 76 -20.52 -9.48 -12.63
N GLU A 77 -19.42 -8.72 -12.75
CA GLU A 77 -18.42 -8.59 -11.68
C GLU A 77 -19.02 -7.94 -10.42
N LEU A 78 -19.82 -6.90 -10.61
CA LEU A 78 -20.51 -6.22 -9.51
C LEU A 78 -21.50 -7.17 -8.82
N ASN A 79 -22.27 -7.91 -9.60
CA ASN A 79 -23.25 -8.87 -9.09
C ASN A 79 -22.59 -10.01 -8.32
N GLU A 80 -21.48 -10.55 -8.81
CA GLU A 80 -20.69 -11.55 -8.10
C GLU A 80 -20.14 -11.01 -6.77
N HIS A 81 -19.58 -9.80 -6.78
CA HIS A 81 -19.09 -9.15 -5.57
C HIS A 81 -20.22 -8.94 -4.55
N LEU A 82 -21.40 -8.47 -4.97
CA LEU A 82 -22.56 -8.27 -4.10
C LEU A 82 -23.11 -9.58 -3.53
N ARG A 83 -23.10 -10.67 -4.31
CA ARG A 83 -23.48 -12.02 -3.84
C ARG A 83 -22.50 -12.57 -2.81
N SER A 84 -21.21 -12.27 -2.95
CA SER A 84 -20.17 -12.72 -2.01
C SER A 84 -20.17 -11.96 -0.68
N ARG A 85 -20.78 -10.77 -0.61
CA ARG A 85 -20.81 -9.94 0.59
C ARG A 85 -21.64 -10.61 1.68
N ARG A 86 -21.01 -10.85 2.83
CA ARG A 86 -21.70 -11.35 4.02
C ARG A 86 -22.72 -10.34 4.52
N ARG A 87 -23.94 -10.82 4.77
CA ARG A 87 -25.05 -10.02 5.30
C ARG A 87 -25.18 -10.29 6.80
N ASN A 88 -25.28 -9.21 7.58
CA ASN A 88 -25.51 -9.33 9.01
C ASN A 88 -26.95 -9.84 9.24
N PHE A 89 -27.14 -10.69 10.25
CA PHE A 89 -28.43 -11.28 10.62
C PHE A 89 -29.07 -12.19 9.55
N ASP A 90 -28.28 -12.71 8.62
CA ASP A 90 -28.76 -13.69 7.66
C ASP A 90 -28.86 -15.09 8.33
N PRO A 91 -30.05 -15.73 8.37
CA PRO A 91 -30.20 -17.06 8.97
C PRO A 91 -29.41 -18.14 8.22
N MET A 92 -29.19 -17.99 6.91
CA MET A 92 -28.35 -18.91 6.12
C MET A 92 -26.86 -18.73 6.42
N GLU A 93 -26.49 -17.59 7.01
CA GLU A 93 -25.13 -17.33 7.52
C GLU A 93 -24.95 -17.91 8.94
N SER A 94 -25.94 -18.59 9.53
CA SER A 94 -25.76 -19.32 10.78
C SER A 94 -24.79 -20.50 10.63
N SER A 95 -24.11 -20.88 11.70
CA SER A 95 -23.12 -21.97 11.70
C SER A 95 -23.70 -23.31 11.22
N LEU A 96 -25.01 -23.53 11.43
CA LEU A 96 -25.73 -24.73 11.06
C LEU A 96 -25.61 -25.10 9.56
N PHE A 97 -25.47 -24.10 8.68
CA PHE A 97 -25.42 -24.32 7.22
C PHE A 97 -24.01 -24.24 6.62
N LYS A 98 -22.99 -23.91 7.44
CA LYS A 98 -21.65 -23.57 6.95
C LYS A 98 -20.60 -24.63 7.18
N ASP A 99 -20.78 -25.47 8.19
CA ASP A 99 -19.70 -26.35 8.65
C ASP A 99 -19.21 -27.29 7.53
N ASP A 100 -20.13 -27.79 6.70
CA ASP A 100 -19.80 -28.68 5.57
C ASP A 100 -19.12 -27.96 4.40
N VAL A 101 -19.65 -26.79 3.98
CA VAL A 101 -19.15 -26.05 2.80
C VAL A 101 -17.83 -25.35 3.10
N VAL A 102 -17.69 -24.79 4.31
CA VAL A 102 -16.48 -24.07 4.74
C VAL A 102 -15.32 -25.03 4.98
N GLU A 103 -15.54 -26.26 5.43
CA GLU A 103 -14.49 -27.27 5.56
C GLU A 103 -13.91 -27.69 4.20
N VAL A 104 -14.75 -27.92 3.20
CA VAL A 104 -14.32 -28.27 1.84
C VAL A 104 -13.51 -27.14 1.22
N LEU A 105 -13.97 -25.89 1.36
CA LEU A 105 -13.25 -24.70 0.89
C LEU A 105 -11.92 -24.47 1.64
N LYS A 106 -11.87 -24.73 2.96
CA LYS A 106 -10.64 -24.64 3.77
C LYS A 106 -9.60 -25.70 3.37
N LYS A 107 -10.03 -26.93 3.01
CA LYS A 107 -9.16 -28.00 2.52
C LYS A 107 -8.62 -27.71 1.10
N ALA A 108 -9.43 -27.13 0.22
CA ALA A 108 -9.02 -26.71 -1.12
C ALA A 108 -8.05 -25.51 -1.12
N SER A 109 -8.17 -24.61 -0.13
CA SER A 109 -7.32 -23.40 0.04
C SER A 109 -5.93 -23.67 0.67
N SER A 110 -5.44 -24.91 0.70
CA SER A 110 -4.21 -25.33 1.40
C SER A 110 -2.91 -24.62 0.95
N LYS A 111 -2.93 -23.83 -0.14
CA LYS A 111 -1.90 -22.81 -0.45
C LYS A 111 -2.08 -21.51 0.35
N LYS A 112 -2.34 -21.60 1.67
CA LYS A 112 -2.32 -20.42 2.54
C LYS A 112 -0.89 -19.88 2.57
N LYS A 113 -0.64 -18.77 1.85
CA LYS A 113 0.52 -17.89 2.10
C LYS A 113 0.64 -17.77 3.62
N LYS A 114 1.80 -18.12 4.20
CA LYS A 114 2.05 -18.10 5.65
C LYS A 114 1.59 -16.75 6.19
N GLN A 115 0.39 -16.71 6.77
CA GLN A 115 -0.19 -15.49 7.30
C GLN A 115 0.66 -15.09 8.50
N LYS A 116 1.05 -13.82 8.58
CA LYS A 116 1.78 -13.33 9.74
C LYS A 116 0.90 -13.53 10.98
N PRO A 117 1.48 -13.90 12.13
CA PRO A 117 0.71 -13.99 13.36
C PRO A 117 0.02 -12.65 13.64
N ARG A 118 -1.20 -12.72 14.16
CA ARG A 118 -2.00 -11.57 14.57
C ARG A 118 -2.10 -11.56 16.09
N TYR A 119 -2.33 -10.40 16.65
CA TYR A 119 -2.54 -10.26 18.08
C TYR A 119 -3.84 -10.95 18.53
N THR A 120 -3.78 -11.64 19.65
CA THR A 120 -4.88 -12.45 20.22
C THR A 120 -5.29 -12.02 21.62
N GLY A 121 -4.71 -10.93 22.14
CA GLY A 121 -5.02 -10.44 23.48
C GLY A 121 -6.22 -9.48 23.54
N PRO A 122 -6.41 -8.77 24.67
CA PRO A 122 -7.53 -7.84 24.86
C PRO A 122 -7.58 -6.75 23.77
N PRO A 123 -8.77 -6.21 23.43
CA PRO A 123 -8.90 -5.23 22.36
C PRO A 123 -7.98 -4.02 22.59
N ALA A 124 -7.22 -3.66 21.56
CA ALA A 124 -6.37 -2.47 21.59
C ALA A 124 -7.21 -1.19 21.59
N PRO A 125 -6.70 -0.08 22.18
CA PRO A 125 -7.33 1.21 22.04
C PRO A 125 -7.48 1.58 20.56
N PRO A 126 -8.57 2.27 20.17
CA PRO A 126 -8.78 2.67 18.80
C PRO A 126 -7.72 3.68 18.36
N ASN A 127 -7.30 3.59 17.10
CA ASN A 127 -6.44 4.57 16.46
C ASN A 127 -7.10 5.10 15.19
N ARG A 128 -6.64 6.27 14.72
CA ARG A 128 -7.17 6.93 13.53
C ARG A 128 -7.06 6.10 12.24
N PHE A 129 -6.15 5.13 12.18
CA PHE A 129 -5.82 4.37 10.98
C PHE A 129 -6.39 2.94 10.99
N ASN A 130 -7.15 2.57 12.03
CA ASN A 130 -7.61 1.20 12.29
C ASN A 130 -6.52 0.13 12.16
N ILE A 131 -5.26 0.46 12.50
CA ILE A 131 -4.14 -0.48 12.41
C ILE A 131 -4.16 -1.38 13.66
N PRO A 132 -4.27 -2.71 13.53
CA PRO A 132 -4.22 -3.60 14.67
C PRO A 132 -2.80 -3.64 15.28
N PRO A 133 -2.69 -3.90 16.59
CA PRO A 133 -1.39 -4.03 17.23
C PRO A 133 -0.59 -5.22 16.67
N GLY A 134 0.73 -5.15 16.83
CA GLY A 134 1.60 -6.28 16.52
C GLY A 134 1.28 -7.50 17.38
N TYR A 135 1.54 -8.70 16.84
CA TYR A 135 1.19 -9.96 17.50
C TYR A 135 1.83 -10.18 18.89
N ARG A 136 2.92 -9.47 19.20
CA ARG A 136 3.65 -9.53 20.48
C ARG A 136 3.29 -8.41 21.45
N TRP A 137 2.30 -7.58 21.12
CA TRP A 137 1.88 -6.53 22.02
C TRP A 137 1.36 -7.14 23.33
N ASN A 138 1.70 -6.56 24.47
CA ASN A 138 1.37 -7.10 25.79
C ASN A 138 0.02 -6.60 26.34
N GLY A 139 -0.71 -5.77 25.58
CA GLY A 139 -1.97 -5.17 26.02
C GLY A 139 -1.81 -3.89 26.85
N VAL A 140 -0.59 -3.49 27.19
CA VAL A 140 -0.33 -2.27 27.95
C VAL A 140 -0.12 -1.10 26.98
N VAL A 141 -0.80 0.02 27.27
CA VAL A 141 -0.70 1.24 26.48
C VAL A 141 0.45 2.09 27.01
N TYR A 142 1.47 2.29 26.18
CA TYR A 142 2.59 3.18 26.48
C TYR A 142 2.46 4.43 25.61
N GLY A 143 2.16 5.58 26.21
CA GLY A 143 1.99 6.82 25.47
C GLY A 143 1.41 7.97 26.30
N ASN A 144 1.19 9.10 25.64
CA ASN A 144 0.70 10.35 26.21
C ASN A 144 -0.82 10.57 26.00
N ASN A 145 -1.57 9.52 25.66
CA ASN A 145 -2.99 9.55 25.29
C ASN A 145 -3.33 10.53 24.16
N TRP A 146 -2.41 10.77 23.23
CA TRP A 146 -2.64 11.68 22.09
C TRP A 146 -3.77 11.22 21.18
N GLU A 147 -3.81 9.93 20.81
CA GLU A 147 -4.84 9.38 19.92
C GLU A 147 -6.24 9.55 20.49
N GLU A 148 -6.40 9.32 21.81
CA GLU A 148 -7.65 9.55 22.52
C GLU A 148 -8.09 11.02 22.43
N LYS A 149 -7.18 11.96 22.71
CA LYS A 149 -7.45 13.41 22.61
C LYS A 149 -7.88 13.82 21.20
N VAL A 150 -7.23 13.26 20.17
CA VAL A 150 -7.57 13.58 18.77
C VAL A 150 -8.96 13.05 18.41
N LEU A 151 -9.28 11.81 18.79
CA LEU A 151 -10.60 11.21 18.53
C LEU A 151 -11.71 11.98 19.27
N LEU A 152 -11.50 12.33 20.54
CA LEU A 152 -12.44 13.15 21.31
C LEU A 152 -12.65 14.52 20.67
N ARG A 153 -11.57 15.17 20.19
CA ARG A 153 -11.66 16.45 19.48
C ARG A 153 -12.45 16.34 18.18
N GLN A 154 -12.24 15.27 17.42
CA GLN A 154 -12.96 15.02 16.18
C GLN A 154 -14.46 14.81 16.44
N ASN A 155 -14.80 13.99 17.44
CA ASN A 155 -16.19 13.75 17.84
C ASN A 155 -16.86 15.03 18.35
N LYS A 156 -16.16 15.81 19.18
CA LYS A 156 -16.65 17.11 19.66
C LYS A 156 -16.94 18.04 18.49
N SER A 157 -16.02 18.18 17.55
CA SER A 157 -16.23 19.04 16.37
C SER A 157 -17.40 18.60 15.51
N GLN A 158 -17.70 17.28 15.43
CA GLN A 158 -18.86 16.77 14.71
C GLN A 158 -20.17 17.06 15.47
N ALA A 159 -20.17 16.88 16.79
CA ALA A 159 -21.30 17.21 17.66
C ALA A 159 -21.63 18.71 17.59
N ASP A 160 -20.62 19.57 17.77
CA ASP A 160 -20.77 21.03 17.70
C ASP A 160 -21.34 21.48 16.34
N LYS A 161 -20.94 20.83 15.24
CA LYS A 161 -21.50 21.09 13.90
C LYS A 161 -22.96 20.67 13.77
N ALA A 162 -23.32 19.51 14.33
CA ALA A 162 -24.68 19.01 14.30
C ALA A 162 -25.60 19.92 15.14
N ASP A 163 -25.14 20.32 16.32
CA ASP A 163 -25.85 21.27 17.18
C ASP A 163 -26.01 22.61 16.46
N ALA A 164 -24.94 23.19 15.92
CA ALA A 164 -25.02 24.46 15.18
C ALA A 164 -26.02 24.39 14.01
N TYR A 165 -26.08 23.26 13.30
CA TYR A 165 -27.06 23.05 12.23
C TYR A 165 -28.50 22.98 12.75
N GLN A 166 -28.75 22.21 13.82
CA GLN A 166 -30.07 22.13 14.46
C GLN A 166 -30.54 23.49 14.97
N TRP A 167 -29.65 24.28 15.57
CA TRP A 167 -29.95 25.62 16.05
C TRP A 167 -30.25 26.59 14.91
N ALA A 168 -29.47 26.53 13.82
CA ALA A 168 -29.69 27.39 12.65
C ALA A 168 -31.00 27.08 11.91
N THR A 169 -31.52 25.86 12.03
CA THR A 169 -32.75 25.41 11.35
C THR A 169 -33.99 25.45 12.24
N ALA A 170 -33.86 25.79 13.53
CA ALA A 170 -34.96 25.72 14.49
C ALA A 170 -36.05 26.80 14.30
N ASP A 171 -35.73 27.91 13.66
CA ASP A 171 -36.65 29.05 13.42
C ASP A 171 -36.97 29.24 11.91
N MET A 172 -36.70 28.21 11.10
CA MET A 172 -37.01 28.17 9.66
C MET A 172 -38.18 27.24 9.39
#